data_AF-A0A1X7SJ06-F1
#
_entry.id   AF-A0A1X7SJ06-F1
#
_cell.length_a   1.000
_cell.length_b   1.000
_cell.length_c   1.000
_cell.angle_alpha   90.00
_cell.angle_beta   90.00
_cell.angle_gamma   90.00
#
_symmetry.space_group_name_H-M   'P 1'
#
loop_
_entity.id
_entity.type
_entity.pdbx_description
1 polymer ?
#
loop_
_entity_poly.entity_id
_entity_poly.type
_entity_poly.pdbx_seq_one_letter_code
_entity_poly.pdbx_strand_id
1 'polypeptide(L)'
;MYSSPSSVFHLFAFDYARVVHKTKDTHSSSSSSSQDVIPTYFNPRDWQKELDRLGVNQKQWRVTEANQHFLLCDSLPPYIVVPYNISDDTLEYAAGLHFKNRLPVWCWSHSVIGVSLTRGSLPDEDRLEAPDPRLGEYTGQEGTHYTV
;
A
#
# COMPACT_ATOMS: atom_id res chain seq x y z
N MET A 1 -22.85 18.71 24.89
CA MET A 1 -23.14 17.90 23.68
C MET A 1 -22.09 18.15 22.59
N TYR A 2 -20.81 17.88 22.87
CA TYR A 2 -19.71 17.99 21.87
C TYR A 2 -18.98 16.65 21.64
N SER A 3 -19.39 15.60 22.35
CA SER A 3 -18.74 14.28 22.32
C SER A 3 -19.09 13.43 21.10
N SER A 4 -20.09 13.81 20.31
CA SER A 4 -20.59 13.01 19.19
C SER A 4 -21.17 13.88 18.06
N PRO A 5 -20.31 14.57 17.28
CA PRO A 5 -20.76 15.39 16.15
C PRO A 5 -21.39 14.53 15.04
N SER A 6 -22.50 14.99 14.47
CA SER A 6 -23.24 14.34 13.38
C SER A 6 -22.71 14.67 11.98
N SER A 7 -21.73 15.58 11.87
CA SER A 7 -21.10 16.00 10.63
C SER A 7 -19.60 16.03 10.80
N VAL A 8 -18.86 15.59 9.78
CA VAL A 8 -17.39 15.59 9.75
C VAL A 8 -16.83 16.99 10.01
N PHE A 9 -17.50 18.04 9.51
CA PHE A 9 -17.08 19.43 9.68
C PHE A 9 -17.18 19.94 11.12
N HIS A 10 -17.88 19.24 12.01
CA HIS A 10 -17.94 19.55 13.44
C HIS A 10 -16.89 18.79 14.27
N LEU A 11 -16.01 18.00 13.62
CA LEU A 11 -14.87 17.44 14.33
C LEU A 11 -13.90 18.57 14.71
N PHE A 12 -13.44 18.53 15.97
CA PHE A 12 -12.47 19.48 16.51
C PHE A 12 -11.25 19.70 15.59
N ALA A 13 -10.84 18.67 14.86
CA ALA A 13 -9.72 18.71 13.92
C ALA A 13 -9.83 19.85 12.88
N PHE A 14 -11.04 20.14 12.36
CA PHE A 14 -11.22 21.19 11.34
C PHE A 14 -11.06 22.59 11.92
N ASP A 15 -11.67 22.87 13.08
CA ASP A 15 -11.51 24.16 13.76
C ASP A 15 -10.07 24.37 14.23
N TYR A 16 -9.43 23.32 14.76
CA TYR A 16 -8.02 23.37 15.15
C TYR A 16 -7.11 23.72 13.96
N ALA A 17 -7.26 23.02 12.82
CA ALA A 17 -6.46 23.27 11.63
C ALA A 17 -6.60 24.72 11.15
N ARG A 18 -7.83 25.25 11.11
CA ARG A 18 -8.11 26.64 10.70
C ARG A 18 -7.38 27.66 11.57
N VAL A 19 -7.28 27.43 12.88
CA VAL A 19 -6.55 28.31 13.81
C VAL A 19 -5.04 28.23 13.57
N VAL A 20 -4.49 27.02 13.44
CA VAL A 20 -3.05 26.81 13.22
C VAL A 20 -2.58 27.45 11.90
N HIS A 21 -3.34 27.30 10.82
CA HIS A 21 -3.00 27.93 9.54
C HIS A 21 -3.03 29.46 9.63
N LYS A 22 -4.06 30.04 10.28
CA LYS A 22 -4.16 31.49 10.49
C LYS A 22 -2.98 32.08 11.25
N THR A 23 -2.38 31.34 12.20
CA THR A 23 -1.21 31.81 12.96
C THR A 23 0.12 31.80 12.20
N LYS A 24 0.23 30.99 11.13
CA LYS A 24 1.45 30.92 10.30
C LYS A 24 1.56 32.08 9.32
N ASP A 25 0.43 32.60 8.84
CA ASP A 25 0.39 33.67 7.85
C ASP A 25 0.74 35.05 8.44
N THR A 26 0.54 35.25 9.76
CA THR A 26 0.76 36.54 10.44
C THR A 26 2.17 36.76 10.99
N HIS A 27 3.02 35.72 11.05
CA HIS A 27 4.39 35.80 11.57
C HIS A 27 5.38 35.03 10.69
N SER A 28 5.61 35.51 9.46
CA SER A 28 6.60 34.91 8.56
C SER A 28 8.03 35.34 8.91
N SER A 29 8.66 34.69 9.90
CA SER A 29 10.12 34.53 9.94
C SER A 29 10.55 33.72 11.17
N SER A 30 10.53 32.40 11.06
CA SER A 30 11.45 31.54 11.81
C SER A 30 11.59 30.23 11.04
N SER A 31 12.81 29.98 10.57
CA SER A 31 13.31 28.73 10.02
C SER A 31 12.59 27.52 10.62
N SER A 32 11.78 26.83 9.81
CA SER A 32 11.15 25.58 10.20
C SER A 32 12.25 24.56 10.47
N SER A 33 12.60 24.38 11.73
CA SER A 33 13.43 23.28 12.19
C SER A 33 12.79 21.97 11.72
N SER A 34 13.44 21.31 10.77
CA SER A 34 12.97 20.14 10.03
C SER A 34 12.78 18.85 10.85
N GLN A 35 12.49 18.92 12.15
CA GLN A 35 12.71 17.79 13.06
C GLN A 35 11.46 17.17 13.71
N ASP A 36 10.26 17.75 13.64
CA ASP A 36 9.06 17.14 14.28
C ASP A 36 7.80 17.23 13.39
N VAL A 37 7.86 16.66 12.19
CA VAL A 37 6.66 16.49 11.34
C VAL A 37 6.25 15.02 11.39
N ILE A 38 5.03 14.75 11.85
CA ILE A 38 4.43 13.40 11.80
C ILE A 38 4.43 12.96 10.33
N PRO A 39 5.09 11.84 9.98
CA PRO A 39 5.13 11.36 8.61
C PRO A 39 3.71 11.03 8.16
N THR A 40 3.34 11.55 6.99
CA THR A 40 2.02 11.29 6.42
C THR A 40 2.00 9.97 5.67
N TYR A 41 3.15 9.51 5.17
CA TYR A 41 3.30 8.35 4.28
C TYR A 41 2.59 8.52 2.92
N PHE A 42 2.24 9.77 2.58
CA PHE A 42 1.78 10.20 1.25
C PHE A 42 2.94 10.64 0.35
N ASN A 43 4.18 10.37 0.77
CA ASN A 43 5.40 10.64 0.01
C ASN A 43 6.29 9.39 0.11
N PRO A 44 6.88 8.89 -0.99
CA PRO A 44 7.75 7.73 -0.95
C PRO A 44 8.97 7.94 -0.02
N ARG A 45 9.40 9.19 0.19
CA ARG A 45 10.49 9.53 1.12
C ARG A 45 10.15 9.23 2.57
N ASP A 46 8.88 9.31 2.97
CA ASP A 46 8.47 8.98 4.34
C ASP A 46 8.66 7.48 4.60
N TRP A 47 8.29 6.64 3.62
CA TRP A 47 8.56 5.20 3.67
C TRP A 47 10.05 4.87 3.64
N GLN A 48 10.82 5.56 2.80
CA GLN A 48 12.26 5.35 2.74
C GLN A 48 12.93 5.64 4.09
N LYS A 49 12.57 6.76 4.73
CA LYS A 49 13.05 7.10 6.08
C LYS A 49 12.66 6.05 7.11
N GLU A 50 11.47 5.47 7.00
CA GLU A 50 11.01 4.42 7.93
C GLU A 50 11.79 3.11 7.75
N LEU A 51 12.08 2.73 6.50
CA LEU A 51 12.96 1.60 6.19
C LEU A 51 14.37 1.80 6.74
N ASP A 52 14.91 3.02 6.58
CA ASP A 52 16.24 3.38 7.09
C ASP A 52 16.25 3.39 8.63
N ARG A 53 15.19 3.93 9.27
CA ARG A 53 15.02 3.95 10.74
C ARG A 53 15.03 2.55 11.34
N LEU A 54 14.43 1.59 10.64
CA LEU A 54 14.39 0.19 11.05
C LEU A 54 15.62 -0.61 10.61
N GLY A 55 16.57 -0.02 9.87
CA GLY A 55 17.75 -0.71 9.37
C GLY A 55 17.41 -1.85 8.41
N VAL A 56 16.34 -1.67 7.63
CA VAL A 56 15.89 -2.68 6.66
C VAL A 56 16.85 -2.75 5.48
N ASN A 57 17.17 -3.95 5.05
CA ASN A 57 17.98 -4.13 3.85
C ASN A 57 17.19 -3.69 2.61
N GLN A 58 17.63 -2.60 1.97
CA GLN A 58 17.01 -2.04 0.76
C GLN A 58 17.07 -2.99 -0.45
N LYS A 59 17.84 -4.08 -0.39
CA LYS A 59 17.82 -5.15 -1.41
C LYS A 59 16.70 -6.16 -1.21
N GLN A 60 16.02 -6.13 -0.06
CA GLN A 60 14.88 -7.01 0.25
C GLN A 60 13.55 -6.32 0.01
N TRP A 61 13.47 -5.02 0.28
CA TRP A 61 12.23 -4.24 0.23
C TRP A 61 12.42 -2.97 -0.59
N ARG A 62 11.42 -2.62 -1.39
CA ARG A 62 11.35 -1.36 -2.15
C ARG A 62 10.04 -0.64 -1.87
N VAL A 63 10.08 0.69 -1.91
CA VAL A 63 8.87 1.51 -1.99
C VAL A 63 8.39 1.50 -3.44
N THR A 64 7.10 1.26 -3.66
CA THR A 64 6.48 1.33 -5.00
C THR A 64 5.46 2.45 -5.07
N GLU A 65 5.32 3.02 -6.27
CA GLU A 65 4.30 4.01 -6.65
C GLU A 65 3.10 3.36 -7.35
N ALA A 66 3.05 2.03 -7.44
CA ALA A 66 1.99 1.29 -8.12
C ALA A 66 0.57 1.64 -7.64
N ASN A 67 0.42 2.11 -6.39
CA ASN A 67 -0.86 2.53 -5.84
C ASN A 67 -1.02 4.06 -5.73
N GLN A 68 -0.17 4.87 -6.36
CA GLN A 68 -0.16 6.34 -6.19
C GLN A 68 -1.53 6.97 -6.49
N HIS A 69 -2.25 6.38 -7.45
CA HIS A 69 -3.58 6.83 -7.88
C HIS A 69 -4.72 5.96 -7.34
N PHE A 70 -4.45 5.12 -6.33
CA PHE A 70 -5.43 4.24 -5.68
C PHE A 70 -6.11 3.22 -6.62
N LEU A 71 -5.46 2.91 -7.76
CA LEU A 71 -5.98 1.98 -8.77
C LEU A 71 -5.69 0.51 -8.41
N LEU A 72 -4.56 0.24 -7.76
CA LEU A 72 -4.20 -1.11 -7.32
C LEU A 72 -5.11 -1.56 -6.18
N CYS A 73 -5.26 -0.72 -5.14
CA CYS A 73 -6.21 -0.93 -4.05
C CYS A 73 -6.60 0.42 -3.42
N ASP A 74 -7.89 0.73 -3.46
CA ASP A 74 -8.50 2.00 -3.03
C ASP A 74 -8.25 2.36 -1.55
N SER A 75 -7.97 1.36 -0.74
CA SER A 75 -7.97 1.44 0.71
C SER A 75 -6.60 1.08 1.31
N LEU A 76 -5.59 0.91 0.44
CA LEU A 76 -4.17 0.97 0.81
C LEU A 76 -3.62 2.41 0.62
N PRO A 77 -2.52 2.75 1.30
CA PRO A 77 -1.83 4.02 1.08
C PRO A 77 -1.35 4.17 -0.38
N PRO A 78 -1.11 5.40 -0.86
CA PRO A 78 -0.66 5.65 -2.24
C PRO A 78 0.73 5.06 -2.53
N TYR A 79 1.59 5.02 -1.51
CA TYR A 79 2.90 4.37 -1.57
C TYR A 79 2.91 3.20 -0.60
N ILE A 80 3.37 2.04 -1.05
CA ILE A 80 3.46 0.82 -0.25
C ILE A 80 4.85 0.21 -0.39
N VAL A 81 5.22 -0.62 0.58
CA VAL A 81 6.50 -1.33 0.58
C VAL A 81 6.27 -2.79 0.21
N VAL A 82 7.04 -3.27 -0.77
CA VAL A 82 6.93 -4.60 -1.39
C VAL A 82 8.31 -5.25 -1.53
N PRO A 83 8.39 -6.57 -1.73
CA PRO A 83 9.67 -7.22 -2.00
C PRO A 83 10.38 -6.61 -3.22
N TYR A 84 11.70 -6.46 -3.12
CA TYR A 84 12.50 -5.73 -4.12
C TYR A 84 12.42 -6.32 -5.53
N ASN A 85 12.31 -7.66 -5.64
CA ASN A 85 12.34 -8.40 -6.90
C ASN A 85 10.97 -8.55 -7.58
N ILE A 86 9.88 -8.09 -6.96
CA ILE A 86 8.54 -8.16 -7.54
C ILE A 86 8.30 -6.90 -8.37
N SER A 87 7.90 -7.05 -9.64
CA SER A 87 7.55 -5.93 -10.53
C SER A 87 6.15 -5.38 -10.25
N ASP A 88 5.87 -4.15 -10.67
CA ASP A 88 4.54 -3.55 -10.47
C ASP A 88 3.44 -4.30 -11.26
N ASP A 89 3.74 -4.82 -12.45
CA ASP A 89 2.81 -5.69 -13.20
C ASP A 89 2.44 -6.96 -12.43
N THR A 90 3.41 -7.53 -11.70
CA THR A 90 3.18 -8.71 -10.85
C THR A 90 2.32 -8.33 -9.64
N LEU A 91 2.49 -7.13 -9.08
CA LEU A 91 1.64 -6.64 -8.00
C LEU A 91 0.20 -6.46 -8.46
N GLU A 92 -0.02 -5.95 -9.67
CA GLU A 92 -1.37 -5.80 -10.24
C GLU A 92 -2.06 -7.16 -10.39
N TYR A 93 -1.35 -8.14 -10.92
CA TYR A 93 -1.86 -9.51 -10.99
C TYR A 93 -2.14 -10.08 -9.60
N ALA A 94 -1.18 -9.98 -8.68
CA ALA A 94 -1.31 -10.49 -7.32
C ALA A 94 -2.47 -9.83 -6.57
N ALA A 95 -2.65 -8.51 -6.70
CA ALA A 95 -3.76 -7.80 -6.08
C ALA A 95 -5.10 -8.40 -6.53
N GLY A 96 -5.27 -8.72 -7.80
CA GLY A 96 -6.48 -9.39 -8.30
C GLY A 96 -6.82 -10.70 -7.57
N LEU A 97 -5.83 -11.43 -7.04
CA LEU A 97 -6.01 -12.69 -6.33
C LEU A 97 -6.37 -12.53 -4.83
N HIS A 98 -6.48 -11.30 -4.34
CA HIS A 98 -6.77 -11.01 -2.95
C HIS A 98 -8.10 -10.29 -2.80
N PHE A 99 -8.84 -10.60 -1.75
CA PHE A 99 -10.12 -9.96 -1.47
C PHE A 99 -9.99 -8.42 -1.40
N LYS A 100 -10.83 -7.71 -2.16
CA LYS A 100 -10.76 -6.23 -2.30
C LYS A 100 -9.38 -5.73 -2.76
N ASN A 101 -8.64 -6.54 -3.50
CA ASN A 101 -7.32 -6.24 -4.03
C ASN A 101 -6.25 -5.93 -2.96
N ARG A 102 -6.45 -6.39 -1.72
CA ARG A 102 -5.53 -6.10 -0.60
C ARG A 102 -4.40 -7.13 -0.54
N LEU A 103 -3.48 -7.04 -1.50
CA LEU A 103 -2.24 -7.81 -1.50
C LEU A 103 -1.43 -7.65 -0.19
N PRO A 104 -0.61 -8.63 0.20
CA PRO A 104 0.30 -8.52 1.33
C PRO A 104 1.31 -7.39 1.14
N VAL A 105 1.26 -6.39 2.00
CA VAL A 105 2.21 -5.26 2.03
C VAL A 105 3.04 -5.29 3.30
N TRP A 106 4.27 -4.81 3.23
CA TRP A 106 5.17 -4.76 4.38
C TRP A 106 4.68 -3.78 5.45
N CYS A 107 4.84 -4.17 6.72
CA CYS A 107 4.58 -3.33 7.88
C CYS A 107 5.84 -3.07 8.70
N TRP A 108 6.64 -4.11 8.87
CA TRP A 108 7.79 -4.10 9.75
C TRP A 108 8.73 -5.26 9.39
N SER A 109 10.02 -5.10 9.68
CA SER A 109 10.97 -6.22 9.63
C SER A 109 12.08 -6.06 10.65
N HIS A 110 12.58 -7.18 11.15
CA HIS A 110 13.71 -7.22 12.06
C HIS A 110 15.02 -6.97 11.30
N SER A 111 15.79 -5.98 11.72
CA SER A 111 17.03 -5.53 11.05
C SER A 111 18.10 -6.63 10.88
N VAL A 112 18.30 -7.46 11.91
CA VAL A 112 19.35 -8.50 11.91
C VAL A 112 18.93 -9.77 11.17
N ILE A 113 17.81 -10.39 11.58
CA ILE A 113 17.41 -11.71 11.06
C ILE A 113 16.52 -11.64 9.81
N GLY A 114 16.03 -10.46 9.43
CA GLY A 114 15.24 -10.26 8.21
C GLY A 114 13.80 -10.78 8.25
N VAL A 115 13.31 -11.29 9.39
CA VAL A 115 11.91 -11.67 9.57
C VAL A 115 11.02 -10.46 9.38
N SER A 116 9.94 -10.61 8.61
CA SER A 116 9.02 -9.52 8.29
C SER A 116 7.60 -9.81 8.74
N LEU A 117 6.90 -8.72 9.05
CA LEU A 117 5.46 -8.69 9.26
C LEU A 117 4.83 -8.00 8.06
N THR A 118 3.91 -8.70 7.39
CA THR A 118 3.11 -8.17 6.30
C THR A 118 1.63 -8.13 6.71
N ARG A 119 0.85 -7.25 6.07
CA ARG A 119 -0.61 -7.20 6.22
C ARG A 119 -1.27 -7.26 4.86
N GLY A 120 -2.38 -7.98 4.76
CA GLY A 120 -3.16 -8.12 3.54
C GLY A 120 -4.54 -8.69 3.87
N SER A 121 -5.37 -8.89 2.85
CA SER A 121 -6.57 -9.72 2.98
C SER A 121 -6.26 -11.18 2.72
N LEU A 122 -7.25 -12.03 3.01
CA LEU A 122 -7.24 -13.41 2.56
C LEU A 122 -7.18 -13.46 1.02
N PRO A 123 -6.62 -14.55 0.48
CA PRO A 123 -6.76 -14.87 -0.93
C PRO A 123 -8.24 -14.98 -1.31
N ASP A 124 -8.54 -14.61 -2.55
CA ASP A 124 -9.87 -14.76 -3.13
C ASP A 124 -9.93 -16.12 -3.83
N GLU A 125 -10.38 -17.15 -3.10
CA GLU A 125 -10.38 -18.55 -3.55
C GLU A 125 -11.12 -18.72 -4.89
N ASP A 126 -12.25 -18.03 -5.08
CA ASP A 126 -13.03 -18.06 -6.31
C ASP A 126 -12.21 -17.61 -7.54
N ARG A 127 -11.26 -16.69 -7.34
CA ARG A 127 -10.36 -16.21 -8.40
C ARG A 127 -9.11 -17.06 -8.57
N LEU A 128 -8.69 -17.80 -7.55
CA LEU A 128 -7.58 -18.75 -7.67
C LEU A 128 -7.97 -19.99 -8.49
N GLU A 129 -9.25 -20.36 -8.45
CA GLU A 129 -9.79 -21.47 -9.25
C GLU A 129 -10.14 -21.07 -10.71
N ALA A 130 -10.19 -19.77 -11.01
CA ALA A 130 -10.48 -19.30 -12.36
C ALA A 130 -9.34 -19.65 -13.33
N PRO A 131 -9.63 -20.17 -14.53
CA PRO A 131 -8.61 -20.46 -15.53
C PRO A 131 -7.82 -19.18 -15.88
N ASP A 132 -6.49 -19.29 -15.89
CA ASP A 132 -5.60 -18.14 -16.16
C ASP A 132 -5.94 -17.57 -17.55
N PRO A 133 -6.44 -16.31 -17.64
CA PRO A 133 -6.81 -15.71 -18.91
C PRO A 133 -5.61 -15.50 -19.86
N ARG A 134 -4.37 -15.67 -19.40
CA ARG A 134 -3.15 -15.62 -20.23
C ARG A 134 -2.80 -16.97 -20.87
N LEU A 135 -3.33 -18.07 -20.34
CA LEU A 135 -3.25 -19.38 -20.96
C LEU A 135 -4.47 -19.53 -21.86
N GLY A 136 -4.33 -19.15 -23.13
CA GLY A 136 -5.40 -19.27 -24.12
C GLY A 136 -6.03 -20.67 -24.10
N GLU A 137 -7.33 -20.72 -24.37
CA GLU A 137 -8.12 -21.95 -24.41
C GLU A 137 -7.47 -22.98 -25.37
N TYR A 138 -6.77 -23.97 -24.83
CA TYR A 138 -6.49 -25.21 -25.55
C TYR A 138 -7.74 -26.09 -25.49
N THR A 139 -8.81 -25.67 -26.17
CA THR A 139 -9.93 -26.57 -26.45
C THR A 139 -9.42 -27.68 -27.36
N GLY A 140 -9.39 -28.90 -26.84
CA GLY A 140 -8.96 -30.09 -27.57
C GLY A 140 -9.72 -30.28 -28.87
N GLN A 141 -8.98 -30.41 -29.96
CA GLN A 141 -9.49 -31.12 -31.13
C GLN A 141 -9.38 -32.63 -30.89
N GLU A 142 -10.40 -33.31 -31.40
CA GLU A 142 -10.88 -34.65 -31.05
C GLU A 142 -9.89 -35.80 -31.31
N GLY A 143 -10.01 -36.82 -30.46
CA GLY A 143 -10.21 -38.21 -30.89
C GLY A 143 -9.20 -38.82 -31.87
N THR A 144 -8.25 -39.59 -31.35
CA THR A 144 -7.81 -40.79 -32.08
C THR A 144 -7.74 -41.96 -31.12
N HIS A 145 -8.72 -42.84 -31.26
CA HIS A 145 -8.71 -44.20 -30.72
C HIS A 145 -7.43 -44.91 -31.15
N TYR A 146 -6.68 -45.46 -30.20
CA TYR A 146 -5.75 -46.55 -30.48
C TYR A 146 -6.20 -47.79 -29.70
N THR A 147 -6.68 -48.78 -30.45
CA THR A 147 -6.69 -50.18 -30.06
C THR A 147 -5.83 -50.91 -31.07
N VAL A 148 -4.68 -51.41 -30.64
CA VAL A 148 -4.29 -52.83 -30.59
C VAL A 148 -3.10 -52.99 -29.66
#